data_AF-A0A3M1FL75-F1
#
_entry.id   AF-A0A3M1FL75-F1
#
_cell.length_a   1.000
_cell.length_b   1.000
_cell.length_c   1.000
_cell.angle_alpha   90.00
_cell.angle_beta   90.00
_cell.angle_gamma   90.00
#
_symmetry.space_group_name_H-M   'P 1'
#
loop_
_entity.id
_entity.type
_entity.pdbx_description
1 polymer ?
#
loop_
_entity_poly.entity_id
_entity_poly.type
_entity_poly.pdbx_seq_one_letter_code
_entity_poly.pdbx_strand_id
1 'polypeptide(L)'
;AMHLPLLAWASVGIFLLLDNRDPAHRFAFLIKSLEVFIMGGLFVIAGGLFTAITFGLFAALGVDPPELVQRLFFAGGGGLIPVLAVAVIYDPHVSPGEQAFDEGLSKLVALLMRVLLPLTLLVLVVYLGFIPFNFRQPFENRDVLITYNGMLFAVMALLVGATPVRPGELPSSVQTWLRRGIVAAAALTLIVSLYALAAIVYRTAIDRPTPNRVTFIGWNLVNIGVLVLLLAGQARAKAADWVLALHRTFSAGALAYIAWTLVVILVLPWVFRVDLTAVEGLPVNVQQLVYEQNQPILLKCRIRPHIYLLEKGQKRWIMDIPTFERRGYRWSDVRFIPCNDLRSIPDGPPIPPDAGPPPRL
;
A
#
# COMPACT_ATOMS: atom_id res chain seq x y z
N ALA A 1 8.17 12.76 -0.77
CA ALA A 1 9.15 11.77 -1.28
C ALA A 1 8.52 10.40 -1.55
N MET A 2 7.70 9.83 -0.65
CA MET A 2 7.21 8.43 -0.77
C MET A 2 6.45 8.10 -2.06
N HIS A 3 5.81 9.07 -2.71
CA HIS A 3 5.03 8.84 -3.94
C HIS A 3 5.83 9.01 -5.25
N LEU A 4 7.07 9.49 -5.18
CA LEU A 4 7.90 9.76 -6.37
C LEU A 4 8.19 8.51 -7.22
N PRO A 5 8.50 7.32 -6.66
CA PRO A 5 8.75 6.13 -7.48
C PRO A 5 7.54 5.73 -8.31
N LEU A 6 6.34 5.83 -7.72
CA LEU A 6 5.10 5.47 -8.37
C LEU A 6 4.73 6.47 -9.48
N LEU A 7 4.98 7.75 -9.26
CA LEU A 7 4.82 8.78 -10.30
C LEU A 7 5.82 8.60 -11.45
N ALA A 8 7.07 8.25 -11.14
CA ALA A 8 8.08 7.96 -12.16
C ALA A 8 7.66 6.74 -13.01
N TRP A 9 7.23 5.67 -12.37
CA TRP A 9 6.69 4.48 -13.04
C TRP A 9 5.48 4.81 -13.92
N ALA A 10 4.51 5.57 -13.41
CA ALA A 10 3.34 5.98 -14.18
C ALA A 10 3.71 6.88 -15.38
N SER A 11 4.67 7.78 -15.22
CA SER A 11 5.14 8.68 -16.29
C SER A 11 5.83 7.89 -17.41
N VAL A 12 6.73 6.97 -17.05
CA VAL A 12 7.40 6.07 -18.00
C VAL A 12 6.38 5.18 -18.72
N GLY A 13 5.43 4.61 -17.98
CA GLY A 13 4.35 3.80 -18.56
C GLY A 13 3.49 4.59 -19.55
N ILE A 14 3.08 5.82 -19.21
CA ILE A 14 2.34 6.68 -20.13
C ILE A 14 3.18 6.94 -21.39
N PHE A 15 4.44 7.38 -21.24
CA PHE A 15 5.32 7.69 -22.37
C PHE A 15 5.49 6.51 -23.33
N LEU A 16 5.80 5.31 -22.82
CA LEU A 16 6.01 4.10 -23.62
C LEU A 16 4.73 3.57 -24.31
N LEU A 17 3.57 3.93 -23.79
CA LEU A 17 2.26 3.45 -24.27
C LEU A 17 1.48 4.49 -25.09
N LEU A 18 2.02 5.69 -25.31
CA LEU A 18 1.40 6.73 -26.13
C LEU A 18 1.18 6.26 -27.58
N ASP A 19 2.22 5.65 -28.16
CA ASP A 19 2.23 5.17 -29.55
C ASP A 19 1.70 3.72 -29.68
N ASN A 20 1.74 2.94 -28.59
CA ASN A 20 1.35 1.53 -28.57
C ASN A 20 0.11 1.28 -27.69
N ARG A 21 -1.07 1.65 -28.19
CA ARG A 21 -2.34 1.63 -27.43
C ARG A 21 -2.99 0.25 -27.30
N ASP A 22 -2.43 -0.79 -27.91
CA ASP A 22 -2.97 -2.14 -27.86
C ASP A 22 -2.91 -2.72 -26.42
N PRO A 23 -4.02 -3.30 -25.90
CA PRO A 23 -4.02 -4.08 -24.67
C PRO A 23 -2.86 -5.06 -24.48
N ALA A 24 -2.34 -5.67 -25.56
CA ALA A 24 -1.21 -6.59 -25.46
C ALA A 24 0.08 -5.88 -25.03
N HIS A 25 0.39 -4.72 -25.61
CA HIS A 25 1.58 -3.92 -25.28
C HIS A 25 1.50 -3.37 -23.85
N ARG A 26 0.31 -2.92 -23.43
CA ARG A 26 0.05 -2.47 -22.06
C ARG A 26 0.27 -3.60 -21.06
N PHE A 27 -0.25 -4.79 -21.34
CA PHE A 27 -0.05 -5.95 -20.49
C PHE A 27 1.42 -6.37 -20.42
N ALA A 28 2.14 -6.35 -21.55
CA ALA A 28 3.55 -6.66 -21.62
C ALA A 28 4.40 -5.72 -20.72
N PHE A 29 4.08 -4.41 -20.72
CA PHE A 29 4.67 -3.44 -19.80
C PHE A 29 4.39 -3.77 -18.33
N LEU A 30 3.18 -4.22 -17.98
CA LEU A 30 2.85 -4.62 -16.60
C LEU A 30 3.66 -5.84 -16.13
N ILE A 31 3.84 -6.83 -17.00
CA ILE A 31 4.65 -8.01 -16.70
C ILE A 31 6.11 -7.62 -16.50
N LYS A 32 6.68 -6.79 -17.38
CA LYS A 32 8.04 -6.28 -17.20
C LYS A 32 8.18 -5.42 -15.93
N SER A 33 7.17 -4.63 -15.58
CA SER A 33 7.16 -3.89 -14.33
C SER A 33 7.17 -4.83 -13.10
N LEU A 34 6.44 -5.94 -13.15
CA LEU A 34 6.45 -6.96 -12.10
C LEU A 34 7.84 -7.62 -12.00
N GLU A 35 8.47 -7.95 -13.12
CA GLU A 35 9.83 -8.50 -13.14
C GLU A 35 10.85 -7.54 -12.55
N VAL A 36 10.78 -6.25 -12.89
CA VAL A 36 11.64 -5.20 -12.29
C VAL A 36 11.45 -5.16 -10.78
N PHE A 37 10.21 -5.26 -10.29
CA PHE A 37 9.94 -5.24 -8.86
C PHE A 37 10.50 -6.47 -8.14
N ILE A 38 10.37 -7.66 -8.74
CA ILE A 38 10.93 -8.91 -8.21
C ILE A 38 12.47 -8.84 -8.19
N MET A 39 13.07 -8.35 -9.28
CA MET A 39 14.53 -8.17 -9.38
C MET A 39 15.04 -7.15 -8.36
N GLY A 40 14.32 -6.03 -8.20
CA GLY A 40 14.60 -5.05 -7.17
C GLY A 40 14.55 -5.66 -5.76
N GLY A 41 13.53 -6.48 -5.47
CA GLY A 41 13.43 -7.22 -4.22
C GLY A 41 14.62 -8.16 -3.99
N LEU A 42 15.04 -8.91 -5.02
CA LEU A 42 16.22 -9.77 -4.95
C LEU A 42 17.50 -8.97 -4.67
N PHE A 43 17.67 -7.82 -5.33
CA PHE A 43 18.78 -6.91 -5.09
C PHE A 43 18.74 -6.27 -3.70
N VAL A 44 17.55 -5.97 -3.14
CA VAL A 44 17.42 -5.54 -1.73
C VAL A 44 17.89 -6.63 -0.78
N ILE A 45 17.49 -7.88 -1.00
CA ILE A 45 17.91 -9.00 -0.15
C ILE A 45 19.43 -9.21 -0.25
N ALA A 46 19.97 -9.27 -1.47
CA ALA A 46 21.39 -9.46 -1.69
C ALA A 46 22.22 -8.28 -1.15
N GLY A 47 21.81 -7.05 -1.43
CA GLY A 47 22.47 -5.83 -0.95
C GLY A 47 22.37 -5.68 0.57
N GLY A 48 21.23 -6.01 1.17
CA GLY A 48 21.02 -6.01 2.61
C GLY A 48 21.88 -7.06 3.32
N LEU A 49 21.95 -8.29 2.78
CA LEU A 49 22.83 -9.34 3.28
C LEU A 49 24.30 -8.92 3.17
N PHE A 50 24.72 -8.41 2.01
CA PHE A 50 26.08 -7.93 1.79
C PHE A 50 26.43 -6.82 2.80
N THR A 51 25.54 -5.84 2.96
CA THR A 51 25.67 -4.75 3.94
C THR A 51 25.81 -5.29 5.36
N ALA A 52 24.93 -6.20 5.78
CA ALA A 52 24.95 -6.80 7.10
C ALA A 52 26.26 -7.55 7.37
N ILE A 53 26.75 -8.34 6.40
CA ILE A 53 28.02 -9.05 6.51
C ILE A 53 29.20 -8.08 6.59
N THR A 54 29.24 -7.06 5.74
CA THR A 54 30.31 -6.05 5.76
C THR A 54 30.39 -5.36 7.11
N PHE A 55 29.28 -4.82 7.62
CA PHE A 55 29.27 -4.17 8.93
C PHE A 55 29.54 -5.14 10.08
N GLY A 56 29.07 -6.39 9.99
CA GLY A 56 29.39 -7.44 10.95
C GLY A 56 30.89 -7.77 11.00
N LEU A 57 31.57 -7.82 9.86
CA LEU A 57 33.01 -8.05 9.77
C LEU A 57 33.82 -6.88 10.36
N PHE A 58 33.46 -5.63 10.05
CA PHE A 58 34.12 -4.46 10.63
C PHE A 58 33.91 -4.37 12.15
N ALA A 59 32.69 -4.63 12.63
CA ALA A 59 32.38 -4.69 14.05
C ALA A 59 33.20 -5.77 14.79
N ALA A 60 33.37 -6.95 14.17
CA ALA A 60 34.20 -8.02 14.74
C ALA A 60 35.69 -7.65 14.87
N LEU A 61 36.18 -6.73 14.03
CA LEU A 61 37.54 -6.18 14.10
C LEU A 61 37.66 -4.99 15.07
N GLY A 62 36.56 -4.57 15.70
CA GLY A 62 36.52 -3.36 16.53
C GLY A 62 36.70 -2.06 15.73
N VAL A 63 36.36 -2.08 14.44
CA VAL A 63 36.47 -0.93 13.54
C VAL A 63 35.08 -0.39 13.24
N ASP A 64 34.84 0.88 13.57
CA ASP A 64 33.62 1.59 13.18
C ASP A 64 33.87 2.32 11.85
N PRO A 65 33.17 1.95 10.75
CA PRO A 65 33.33 2.63 9.48
C PRO A 65 32.90 4.10 9.57
N PRO A 66 33.62 5.04 8.93
CA PRO A 66 33.23 6.45 8.90
C PRO A 66 31.80 6.67 8.39
N GLU A 67 31.14 7.73 8.85
CA GLU A 67 29.75 8.06 8.47
C GLU A 67 29.58 8.13 6.94
N LEU A 68 30.58 8.62 6.22
CA LEU A 68 30.58 8.66 4.76
C LEU A 68 30.41 7.26 4.15
N VAL A 69 31.13 6.26 4.67
CA VAL A 69 31.05 4.87 4.20
C VAL A 69 29.68 4.29 4.51
N GLN A 70 29.18 4.52 5.73
CA GLN A 70 27.83 4.10 6.12
C GLN A 70 26.78 4.68 5.18
N ARG A 71 26.84 5.99 4.93
CA ARG A 71 25.92 6.69 4.03
C ARG A 71 26.02 6.18 2.59
N LEU A 72 27.22 5.89 2.08
CA LEU A 72 27.40 5.31 0.75
C LEU A 72 26.77 3.92 0.64
N PHE A 73 26.91 3.06 1.65
CA PHE A 73 26.27 1.75 1.66
C PHE A 73 24.75 1.86 1.69
N PHE A 74 24.20 2.61 2.65
CA PHE A 74 22.75 2.70 2.82
C PHE A 74 22.06 3.52 1.73
N ALA A 75 22.50 4.75 1.50
CA ALA A 75 21.87 5.65 0.54
C ALA A 75 22.35 5.41 -0.90
N GLY A 76 23.65 5.18 -1.10
CA GLY A 76 24.21 4.88 -2.41
C GLY A 76 23.81 3.50 -2.91
N GLY A 77 24.03 2.46 -2.10
CA GLY A 77 23.58 1.10 -2.41
C GLY A 77 22.07 1.01 -2.56
N GLY A 78 21.31 1.58 -1.62
CA GLY A 78 19.86 1.65 -1.69
C GLY A 78 19.32 2.35 -2.94
N GLY A 79 19.93 3.46 -3.34
CA GLY A 79 19.56 4.21 -4.56
C GLY A 79 19.95 3.52 -5.87
N LEU A 80 21.02 2.72 -5.86
CA LEU A 80 21.50 1.99 -7.04
C LEU A 80 20.59 0.81 -7.39
N ILE A 81 19.99 0.16 -6.39
CA ILE A 81 19.11 -1.01 -6.57
C ILE A 81 17.99 -0.80 -7.60
N PRO A 82 17.13 0.23 -7.51
CA PRO A 82 16.05 0.42 -8.48
C PRO A 82 16.59 0.72 -9.89
N VAL A 83 17.74 1.40 -10.01
CA VAL A 83 18.36 1.70 -11.31
C VAL A 83 18.86 0.42 -11.96
N LEU A 84 19.60 -0.42 -11.22
CA LEU A 84 20.08 -1.70 -11.72
C LEU A 84 18.95 -2.67 -12.04
N ALA A 85 17.89 -2.70 -11.21
CA ALA A 85 16.74 -3.56 -11.46
C ALA A 85 16.06 -3.24 -12.80
N VAL A 86 15.90 -1.96 -13.13
CA VAL A 86 15.37 -1.55 -14.44
C VAL A 86 16.35 -1.88 -15.57
N ALA A 87 17.63 -1.53 -15.39
CA ALA A 87 18.65 -1.72 -16.42
C ALA A 87 18.89 -3.19 -16.81
N VAL A 88 18.69 -4.12 -15.88
CA VAL A 88 18.86 -5.57 -16.13
C VAL A 88 17.64 -6.19 -16.82
N ILE A 89 16.44 -5.68 -16.54
CA ILE A 89 15.19 -6.34 -16.94
C ILE A 89 14.56 -5.73 -18.19
N TYR A 90 14.76 -4.43 -18.39
CA TYR A 90 14.06 -3.66 -19.42
C TYR A 90 15.04 -3.20 -20.49
N ASP A 91 14.82 -3.64 -21.73
CA ASP A 91 15.58 -3.16 -22.88
C ASP A 91 14.93 -1.88 -23.44
N PRO A 92 15.57 -0.70 -23.34
CA PRO A 92 14.98 0.55 -23.82
C PRO A 92 14.93 0.66 -25.34
N HIS A 93 15.62 -0.21 -26.09
CA HIS A 93 15.70 -0.15 -27.56
C HIS A 93 14.56 -0.89 -28.26
N VAL A 94 13.76 -1.69 -27.54
CA VAL A 94 12.64 -2.45 -28.12
C VAL A 94 11.30 -2.06 -27.51
N SER A 95 10.24 -2.26 -28.28
CA SER A 95 8.88 -1.95 -27.82
C SER A 95 8.45 -2.85 -26.65
N PRO A 96 7.50 -2.43 -25.79
CA PRO A 96 7.06 -3.24 -24.65
C PRO A 96 6.56 -4.65 -25.02
N GLY A 97 6.01 -4.85 -26.22
CA GLY A 97 5.52 -6.15 -26.70
C GLY A 97 6.60 -7.08 -27.23
N GLU A 98 7.76 -6.54 -27.62
CA GLU A 98 8.90 -7.26 -28.18
C GLU A 98 9.98 -7.58 -27.14
N GLN A 99 9.80 -7.13 -25.92
CA GLN A 99 10.67 -7.46 -24.80
C GLN A 99 10.87 -8.98 -24.68
N ALA A 100 12.04 -9.39 -24.19
CA ALA A 100 12.35 -10.80 -24.01
C ALA A 100 11.51 -11.38 -22.85
N PHE A 101 10.52 -12.20 -23.19
CA PHE A 101 9.68 -12.93 -22.21
C PHE A 101 10.05 -14.40 -22.11
N ASP A 102 10.93 -14.87 -22.99
CA ASP A 102 11.42 -16.24 -23.09
C ASP A 102 12.78 -16.46 -22.43
N GLU A 103 13.35 -15.42 -21.81
CA GLU A 103 14.53 -15.51 -20.97
C GLU A 103 14.26 -16.21 -19.63
N GLY A 104 15.36 -16.61 -18.96
CA GLY A 104 15.31 -17.43 -17.75
C GLY A 104 14.48 -16.82 -16.62
N LEU A 105 14.67 -15.54 -16.29
CA LEU A 105 13.97 -14.91 -15.18
C LEU A 105 12.46 -14.77 -15.46
N SER A 106 12.06 -14.31 -16.64
CA SER A 106 10.65 -14.19 -17.04
C SER A 106 9.92 -15.53 -16.96
N LYS A 107 10.54 -16.59 -17.48
CA LYS A 107 10.01 -17.96 -17.38
C LYS A 107 9.90 -18.43 -15.93
N LEU A 108 10.91 -18.16 -15.10
CA LEU A 108 10.91 -18.52 -13.69
C LEU A 108 9.80 -17.79 -12.92
N VAL A 109 9.64 -16.47 -13.13
CA VAL A 109 8.58 -15.68 -12.50
C VAL A 109 7.21 -16.21 -12.91
N ALA A 110 6.97 -16.41 -14.20
CA ALA A 110 5.69 -16.95 -14.69
C ALA A 110 5.40 -18.35 -14.13
N LEU A 111 6.41 -19.23 -14.11
CA LEU A 111 6.28 -20.57 -13.53
C LEU A 111 5.97 -20.50 -12.03
N LEU A 112 6.69 -19.66 -11.29
CA LEU A 112 6.48 -19.46 -9.86
C LEU A 112 5.04 -19.02 -9.58
N MET A 113 4.53 -18.01 -10.30
CA MET A 113 3.15 -17.54 -10.12
C MET A 113 2.10 -18.62 -10.45
N ARG A 114 2.37 -19.46 -11.45
CA ARG A 114 1.49 -20.59 -11.81
C ARG A 114 1.53 -21.71 -10.75
N VAL A 115 2.68 -21.98 -10.14
CA VAL A 115 2.82 -22.95 -9.03
C VAL A 115 2.16 -22.42 -7.75
N LEU A 116 2.21 -21.11 -7.52
CA LEU A 116 1.56 -20.48 -6.37
C LEU A 116 0.04 -20.36 -6.51
N LEU A 117 -0.51 -20.43 -7.73
CA LEU A 117 -1.95 -20.35 -7.98
C LEU A 117 -2.78 -21.41 -7.21
N PRO A 118 -2.49 -22.72 -7.27
CA PRO A 118 -3.23 -23.73 -6.50
C PRO A 118 -3.07 -23.54 -4.99
N LEU A 119 -1.88 -23.13 -4.51
CA LEU A 119 -1.66 -22.81 -3.11
C LEU A 119 -2.52 -21.62 -2.66
N THR A 120 -2.62 -20.60 -3.52
CA THR A 120 -3.44 -19.41 -3.27
C THR A 120 -4.92 -19.78 -3.20
N LEU A 121 -5.40 -20.63 -4.10
CA LEU A 121 -6.76 -21.16 -4.05
C LEU A 121 -7.04 -21.89 -2.74
N LEU A 122 -6.13 -22.77 -2.32
CA LEU A 122 -6.24 -23.50 -1.06
C LEU A 122 -6.36 -22.53 0.12
N VAL A 123 -5.46 -21.55 0.20
CA VAL A 123 -5.47 -20.54 1.27
C VAL A 123 -6.77 -19.73 1.26
N LEU A 124 -7.25 -19.28 0.09
CA LEU A 124 -8.50 -18.54 -0.03
C LEU A 124 -9.72 -19.37 0.39
N VAL A 125 -9.79 -20.64 -0.01
CA VAL A 125 -10.89 -21.55 0.36
C VAL A 125 -10.90 -21.81 1.86
N VAL A 126 -9.75 -22.19 2.43
CA VAL A 126 -9.62 -22.41 3.88
C VAL A 126 -10.07 -21.16 4.61
N TYR A 127 -9.57 -20.00 4.19
CA TYR A 127 -9.87 -18.75 4.87
C TYR A 127 -11.36 -18.35 4.78
N LEU A 128 -11.97 -18.49 3.61
CA LEU A 128 -13.42 -18.31 3.46
C LEU A 128 -14.22 -19.24 4.37
N GLY A 129 -13.75 -20.46 4.62
CA GLY A 129 -14.34 -21.38 5.58
C GLY A 129 -14.29 -20.89 7.04
N PHE A 130 -13.26 -20.12 7.41
CA PHE A 130 -13.12 -19.56 8.76
C PHE A 130 -13.90 -18.25 8.98
N ILE A 131 -14.26 -17.52 7.91
CA ILE A 131 -14.96 -16.23 8.01
C ILE A 131 -16.29 -16.32 8.78
N PRO A 132 -17.20 -17.28 8.53
CA PRO A 132 -18.48 -17.37 9.25
C PRO A 132 -18.31 -17.50 10.78
N PHE A 133 -17.24 -18.16 11.22
CA PHE A 133 -16.93 -18.36 12.65
C PHE A 133 -16.23 -17.16 13.28
N ASN A 134 -15.62 -16.29 12.47
CA ASN A 134 -14.80 -15.16 12.90
C ASN A 134 -15.25 -13.82 12.28
N PHE A 135 -16.56 -13.70 11.99
CA PHE A 135 -17.11 -12.61 11.18
C PHE A 135 -16.86 -11.21 11.77
N ARG A 136 -16.74 -11.09 13.08
CA ARG A 136 -16.51 -9.80 13.78
C ARG A 136 -15.07 -9.30 13.70
N GLN A 137 -14.10 -10.19 13.46
CA GLN A 137 -12.67 -9.87 13.55
C GLN A 137 -12.25 -8.63 12.71
N PRO A 138 -12.65 -8.49 11.43
CA PRO A 138 -12.20 -7.35 10.63
C PRO A 138 -12.90 -6.04 11.03
N PHE A 139 -14.09 -6.11 11.62
CA PHE A 139 -14.82 -4.93 12.07
C PHE A 139 -14.19 -4.33 13.33
N GLU A 140 -13.57 -5.17 14.17
CA GLU A 140 -12.99 -4.79 15.46
C GLU A 140 -11.47 -4.57 15.36
N ASN A 141 -10.75 -5.39 14.59
CA ASN A 141 -9.30 -5.38 14.51
C ASN A 141 -8.76 -4.81 13.18
N ARG A 142 -8.00 -3.71 13.29
CA ARG A 142 -7.41 -3.02 12.13
C ARG A 142 -6.32 -3.82 11.42
N ASP A 143 -5.60 -4.66 12.17
CA ASP A 143 -4.45 -5.38 11.64
C ASP A 143 -4.89 -6.45 10.62
N VAL A 144 -6.09 -7.02 10.83
CA VAL A 144 -6.69 -7.94 9.87
C VAL A 144 -6.94 -7.25 8.53
N LEU A 145 -7.40 -5.99 8.53
CA LEU A 145 -7.64 -5.20 7.32
C LEU A 145 -6.35 -4.90 6.56
N ILE A 146 -5.24 -4.65 7.26
CA ILE A 146 -3.94 -4.43 6.61
C ILE A 146 -3.50 -5.73 5.92
N THR A 147 -3.62 -6.87 6.60
CA THR A 147 -3.30 -8.19 6.03
C THR A 147 -4.18 -8.52 4.82
N TYR A 148 -5.49 -8.25 4.86
CA TYR A 148 -6.39 -8.44 3.71
C TYR A 148 -5.96 -7.63 2.49
N ASN A 149 -5.62 -6.35 2.69
CA ASN A 149 -5.15 -5.50 1.60
C ASN A 149 -3.83 -6.03 1.02
N GLY A 150 -2.89 -6.45 1.88
CA GLY A 150 -1.64 -7.08 1.45
C GLY A 150 -1.90 -8.36 0.63
N MET A 151 -2.79 -9.23 1.10
CA MET A 151 -3.23 -10.42 0.36
C MET A 151 -3.84 -10.03 -0.99
N LEU A 152 -4.69 -9.01 -1.04
CA LEU A 152 -5.36 -8.59 -2.28
C LEU A 152 -4.33 -8.17 -3.34
N PHE A 153 -3.34 -7.35 -2.97
CA PHE A 153 -2.26 -6.99 -3.89
C PHE A 153 -1.41 -8.21 -4.30
N ALA A 154 -1.12 -9.13 -3.38
CA ALA A 154 -0.40 -10.36 -3.68
C ALA A 154 -1.15 -11.25 -4.68
N VAL A 155 -2.46 -11.42 -4.49
CA VAL A 155 -3.30 -12.17 -5.43
C VAL A 155 -3.38 -11.46 -6.78
N MET A 156 -3.55 -10.13 -6.80
CA MET A 156 -3.55 -9.37 -8.05
C MET A 156 -2.23 -9.52 -8.83
N ALA A 157 -1.08 -9.44 -8.15
CA ALA A 157 0.23 -9.68 -8.74
C ALA A 157 0.36 -11.11 -9.28
N LEU A 158 -0.14 -12.09 -8.53
CA LEU A 158 -0.18 -13.49 -8.96
C LEU A 158 -1.07 -13.71 -10.18
N LEU A 159 -2.26 -13.10 -10.23
CA LEU A 159 -3.16 -13.22 -11.39
C LEU A 159 -2.54 -12.59 -12.65
N VAL A 160 -1.87 -11.45 -12.50
CA VAL A 160 -1.12 -10.81 -13.60
C VAL A 160 0.02 -11.73 -14.03
N GLY A 161 0.91 -12.15 -13.12
CA GLY A 161 2.09 -12.95 -13.45
C GLY A 161 1.82 -14.40 -13.89
N ALA A 162 0.68 -14.99 -13.48
CA ALA A 162 0.29 -16.32 -13.94
C ALA A 162 -0.27 -16.31 -15.38
N THR A 163 -0.76 -15.15 -15.84
CA THR A 163 -1.37 -14.98 -17.16
C THR A 163 -0.32 -15.08 -18.28
N PRO A 164 -0.53 -15.91 -19.32
CA PRO A 164 0.40 -16.01 -20.45
C PRO A 164 0.54 -14.68 -21.21
N VAL A 165 1.77 -14.39 -21.67
CA VAL A 165 2.05 -13.18 -22.45
C VAL A 165 1.64 -13.38 -23.90
N ARG A 166 1.97 -14.54 -24.50
CA ARG A 166 1.59 -14.90 -25.87
C ARG A 166 0.54 -16.03 -25.90
N PRO A 167 -0.48 -15.93 -26.77
CA PRO A 167 -1.41 -17.02 -26.99
C PRO A 167 -0.67 -18.22 -27.62
N GLY A 168 -0.86 -19.42 -27.07
CA GLY A 168 -0.24 -20.64 -27.59
C GLY A 168 1.08 -21.06 -26.93
N GLU A 169 1.58 -20.34 -25.92
CA GLU A 169 2.77 -20.75 -25.14
C GLU A 169 2.63 -22.11 -24.45
N LEU A 170 1.40 -22.53 -24.17
CA LEU A 170 1.09 -23.70 -23.36
C LEU A 170 0.23 -24.71 -24.12
N PRO A 171 0.33 -26.02 -23.79
CA PRO A 171 -0.62 -27.02 -24.27
C PRO A 171 -2.07 -26.68 -23.91
N SER A 172 -3.01 -27.05 -24.79
CA SER A 172 -4.45 -26.72 -24.64
C SER A 172 -5.08 -27.23 -23.33
N SER A 173 -4.62 -28.38 -22.83
CA SER A 173 -5.03 -28.96 -21.55
C SER A 173 -4.64 -28.07 -20.37
N VAL A 174 -3.38 -27.61 -20.33
CA VAL A 174 -2.86 -26.74 -19.28
C VAL A 174 -3.53 -25.37 -19.32
N GLN A 175 -3.76 -24.80 -20.50
CA GLN A 175 -4.47 -23.52 -20.65
C GLN A 175 -5.87 -23.55 -20.04
N THR A 176 -6.59 -24.66 -20.22
CA THR A 176 -7.96 -24.80 -19.70
C THR A 176 -7.98 -24.82 -18.17
N TRP A 177 -7.07 -25.57 -17.54
CA TRP A 177 -6.95 -25.61 -16.09
C TRP A 177 -6.42 -24.29 -15.51
N LEU A 178 -5.47 -23.66 -16.18
CA LEU A 178 -4.97 -22.34 -15.79
C LEU A 178 -6.07 -21.29 -15.83
N ARG A 179 -6.86 -21.24 -16.90
CA ARG A 179 -8.03 -20.33 -17.01
C ARG A 179 -9.01 -20.56 -15.86
N ARG A 180 -9.36 -21.83 -15.57
CA ARG A 180 -10.26 -22.17 -14.45
C ARG A 180 -9.67 -21.74 -13.10
N GLY A 181 -8.38 -21.96 -12.89
CA GLY A 181 -7.69 -21.56 -11.67
C GLY A 181 -7.69 -20.04 -11.47
N ILE A 182 -7.39 -19.27 -12.53
CA ILE A 182 -7.44 -17.79 -12.52
C ILE A 182 -8.86 -17.30 -12.21
N VAL A 183 -9.88 -17.87 -12.86
CA VAL A 183 -11.29 -17.50 -12.64
C VAL A 183 -11.72 -17.84 -11.21
N ALA A 184 -11.38 -19.03 -10.70
CA ALA A 184 -11.69 -19.43 -9.34
C ALA A 184 -11.00 -18.52 -8.31
N ALA A 185 -9.71 -18.21 -8.52
CA ALA A 185 -8.97 -17.32 -7.63
C ALA A 185 -9.59 -15.93 -7.64
N ALA A 186 -9.88 -15.36 -8.82
CA ALA A 186 -10.54 -14.08 -8.93
C ALA A 186 -11.91 -14.04 -8.25
N ALA A 187 -12.71 -15.11 -8.37
CA ALA A 187 -14.03 -15.20 -7.71
C ALA A 187 -13.91 -15.26 -6.18
N LEU A 188 -13.02 -16.11 -5.65
CA LEU A 188 -12.80 -16.20 -4.20
C LEU A 188 -12.25 -14.88 -3.64
N THR A 189 -11.28 -14.28 -4.34
CA THR A 189 -10.72 -12.97 -3.97
C THR A 189 -11.77 -11.88 -4.02
N LEU A 190 -12.70 -11.89 -4.98
CA LEU A 190 -13.80 -10.93 -5.04
C LEU A 190 -14.69 -11.04 -3.81
N ILE A 191 -15.05 -12.25 -3.37
CA ILE A 191 -15.85 -12.46 -2.15
C ILE A 191 -15.12 -11.89 -0.93
N VAL A 192 -13.84 -12.23 -0.77
CA VAL A 192 -13.00 -11.71 0.33
C VAL A 192 -12.88 -10.18 0.26
N SER A 193 -12.75 -9.61 -0.95
CA SER A 193 -12.62 -8.16 -1.15
C SER A 193 -13.90 -7.41 -0.82
N LEU A 194 -15.08 -7.95 -1.18
CA LEU A 194 -16.36 -7.36 -0.81
C LEU A 194 -16.57 -7.36 0.71
N TYR A 195 -16.17 -8.45 1.37
CA TYR A 195 -16.20 -8.55 2.82
C TYR A 195 -15.24 -7.55 3.50
N ALA A 196 -13.99 -7.45 3.03
CA ALA A 196 -13.02 -6.49 3.54
C ALA A 196 -13.47 -5.04 3.31
N LEU A 197 -14.04 -4.73 2.13
CA LEU A 197 -14.60 -3.42 1.83
C LEU A 197 -15.75 -3.08 2.78
N ALA A 198 -16.68 -4.00 3.04
CA ALA A 198 -17.77 -3.78 3.98
C ALA A 198 -17.25 -3.42 5.39
N ALA A 199 -16.21 -4.12 5.87
CA ALA A 199 -15.59 -3.82 7.15
C ALA A 199 -14.92 -2.43 7.19
N ILE A 200 -14.16 -2.07 6.14
CA ILE A 200 -13.50 -0.75 6.05
C ILE A 200 -14.55 0.37 5.97
N VAL A 201 -15.62 0.19 5.18
CA VAL A 201 -16.70 1.16 5.03
C VAL A 201 -17.45 1.34 6.35
N TYR A 202 -17.85 0.25 7.01
CA TYR A 202 -18.50 0.30 8.33
C TYR A 202 -17.68 1.08 9.35
N ARG A 203 -16.38 0.77 9.42
CA ARG A 203 -15.46 1.46 10.33
C ARG A 203 -15.28 2.94 9.97
N THR A 204 -15.31 3.27 8.69
CA THR A 204 -15.20 4.65 8.19
C THR A 204 -16.50 5.44 8.36
N ALA A 205 -17.65 4.77 8.45
CA ALA A 205 -18.93 5.40 8.75
C ALA A 205 -19.10 5.70 10.25
N ILE A 206 -18.58 4.82 11.12
CA ILE A 206 -18.66 4.99 12.59
C ILE A 206 -17.58 5.93 13.13
N ASP A 207 -16.40 5.90 12.53
CA ASP A 207 -15.34 6.85 12.83
C ASP A 207 -15.33 7.99 11.81
N ARG A 208 -14.40 8.94 11.95
CA ARG A 208 -14.20 9.97 10.92
C ARG A 208 -13.42 9.41 9.71
N PRO A 209 -13.71 9.87 8.49
CA PRO A 209 -12.90 9.54 7.34
C PRO A 209 -11.46 10.03 7.55
N THR A 210 -10.48 9.17 7.27
CA THR A 210 -9.05 9.51 7.33
C THR A 210 -8.41 9.31 5.96
N PRO A 211 -7.31 10.02 5.64
CA PRO A 211 -6.64 9.87 4.35
C PRO A 211 -6.31 8.41 4.03
N ASN A 212 -5.72 7.69 4.98
CA ASN A 212 -5.36 6.28 4.81
C ASN A 212 -6.58 5.39 4.53
N ARG A 213 -7.69 5.60 5.26
CA ARG A 213 -8.91 4.80 5.05
C ARG A 213 -9.54 5.08 3.69
N VAL A 214 -9.60 6.34 3.27
CA VAL A 214 -10.09 6.71 1.93
C VAL A 214 -9.21 6.09 0.85
N THR A 215 -7.89 6.15 1.00
CA THR A 215 -6.92 5.48 0.11
C THR A 215 -7.19 3.98 0.01
N PHE A 216 -7.35 3.28 1.13
CA PHE A 216 -7.64 1.85 1.13
C PHE A 216 -9.01 1.52 0.54
N ILE A 217 -10.05 2.33 0.80
CA ILE A 217 -11.37 2.14 0.20
C ILE A 217 -11.26 2.21 -1.32
N GLY A 218 -10.61 3.25 -1.87
CA GLY A 218 -10.46 3.36 -3.31
C GLY A 218 -9.62 2.25 -3.92
N TRP A 219 -8.55 1.80 -3.24
CA TRP A 219 -7.80 0.62 -3.70
C TRP A 219 -8.64 -0.65 -3.76
N ASN A 220 -9.49 -0.88 -2.75
CA ASN A 220 -10.42 -2.00 -2.77
C ASN A 220 -11.44 -1.87 -3.89
N LEU A 221 -11.99 -0.68 -4.12
CA LEU A 221 -12.94 -0.43 -5.20
C LEU A 221 -12.32 -0.67 -6.58
N VAL A 222 -11.09 -0.21 -6.80
CA VAL A 222 -10.34 -0.48 -8.04
C VAL A 222 -10.14 -1.98 -8.21
N ASN A 223 -9.68 -2.70 -7.19
CA ASN A 223 -9.48 -4.14 -7.26
C ASN A 223 -10.77 -4.92 -7.51
N ILE A 224 -11.84 -4.59 -6.81
CA ILE A 224 -13.17 -5.18 -7.03
C ILE A 224 -13.62 -4.93 -8.47
N GLY A 225 -13.46 -3.71 -8.97
CA GLY A 225 -13.78 -3.38 -10.37
C GLY A 225 -12.99 -4.24 -11.37
N VAL A 226 -11.68 -4.38 -11.16
CA VAL A 226 -10.82 -5.23 -12.01
C VAL A 226 -11.24 -6.70 -11.94
N LEU A 227 -11.51 -7.22 -10.74
CA LEU A 227 -11.95 -8.61 -10.55
C LEU A 227 -13.31 -8.87 -11.20
N VAL A 228 -14.27 -7.95 -11.08
CA VAL A 228 -15.59 -8.05 -11.72
C VAL A 228 -15.44 -8.03 -13.25
N LEU A 229 -14.63 -7.10 -13.78
CA LEU A 229 -14.34 -7.04 -15.22
C LEU A 229 -13.65 -8.32 -15.71
N LEU A 230 -12.75 -8.90 -14.90
CA LEU A 230 -12.08 -10.16 -15.20
C LEU A 230 -13.09 -11.29 -15.33
N LEU A 231 -13.96 -11.47 -14.33
CA LEU A 231 -14.97 -12.52 -14.32
C LEU A 231 -15.97 -12.36 -15.45
N ALA A 232 -16.45 -11.12 -15.69
CA ALA A 232 -17.38 -10.82 -16.77
C ALA A 232 -16.74 -11.03 -18.16
N GLY A 233 -15.48 -10.61 -18.33
CA GLY A 233 -14.70 -10.82 -19.54
C GLY A 233 -14.46 -12.31 -19.81
N GLN A 234 -14.09 -13.07 -18.79
CA GLN A 234 -13.87 -14.51 -18.90
C GLN A 234 -15.15 -15.31 -19.13
N ALA A 235 -16.30 -14.87 -18.61
CA ALA A 235 -17.59 -15.51 -18.87
C ALA A 235 -18.06 -15.30 -20.32
N ARG A 236 -17.72 -14.16 -20.93
CA ARG A 236 -18.09 -13.82 -22.32
C ARG A 236 -17.08 -14.31 -23.36
N ALA A 237 -15.82 -14.52 -22.97
CA ALA A 237 -14.76 -14.88 -23.89
C ALA A 237 -14.85 -16.34 -24.38
N LYS A 238 -14.70 -16.52 -25.70
CA LYS A 238 -14.51 -17.83 -26.32
C LYS A 238 -13.15 -18.41 -25.93
N ALA A 239 -12.99 -19.72 -26.10
CA ALA A 239 -11.76 -20.43 -25.75
C ALA A 239 -10.51 -19.94 -26.49
N ALA A 240 -10.65 -19.29 -27.65
CA ALA A 240 -9.54 -18.69 -28.38
C ALA A 240 -9.11 -17.31 -27.83
N ASP A 241 -10.06 -16.53 -27.31
CA ASP A 241 -9.85 -15.11 -26.98
C ASP A 241 -9.68 -14.84 -25.48
N TRP A 242 -9.64 -15.88 -24.65
CA TRP A 242 -9.62 -15.75 -23.19
C TRP A 242 -8.40 -14.99 -22.68
N VAL A 243 -7.22 -15.18 -23.29
CA VAL A 243 -5.99 -14.47 -22.94
C VAL A 243 -6.12 -12.97 -23.25
N LEU A 244 -6.63 -12.64 -24.44
CA LEU A 244 -6.83 -11.25 -24.84
C LEU A 244 -7.84 -10.54 -23.93
N ALA A 245 -8.87 -11.24 -23.47
CA ALA A 245 -9.81 -10.72 -22.48
C ALA A 245 -9.13 -10.42 -21.12
N LEU A 246 -8.15 -11.23 -20.69
CA LEU A 246 -7.33 -10.94 -19.50
C LEU A 246 -6.45 -9.72 -19.71
N HIS A 247 -5.73 -9.64 -20.83
CA HIS A 247 -4.87 -8.49 -21.16
C HIS A 247 -5.63 -7.18 -21.15
N ARG A 248 -6.83 -7.16 -21.75
CA ARG A 248 -7.74 -6.00 -21.72
C ARG A 248 -8.12 -5.59 -20.30
N THR A 249 -8.47 -6.58 -19.48
CA THR A 249 -8.89 -6.33 -18.10
C THR A 249 -7.75 -5.76 -17.26
N PHE A 250 -6.57 -6.38 -17.28
CA PHE A 250 -5.43 -5.90 -16.51
C PHE A 250 -4.91 -4.55 -17.01
N SER A 251 -4.96 -4.30 -18.32
CA SER A 251 -4.61 -3.00 -18.89
C SER A 251 -5.57 -1.89 -18.43
N ALA A 252 -6.88 -2.16 -18.42
CA ALA A 252 -7.86 -1.22 -17.85
C ALA A 252 -7.65 -1.02 -16.34
N GLY A 253 -7.32 -2.10 -15.63
CA GLY A 253 -6.97 -2.06 -14.21
C GLY A 253 -5.76 -1.18 -13.92
N ALA A 254 -4.69 -1.29 -14.69
CA ALA A 254 -3.51 -0.44 -14.52
C ALA A 254 -3.82 1.05 -14.68
N LEU A 255 -4.68 1.41 -15.64
CA LEU A 255 -5.14 2.79 -15.79
C LEU A 255 -5.96 3.25 -14.58
N ALA A 256 -6.86 2.40 -14.06
CA ALA A 256 -7.61 2.71 -12.84
C ALA A 256 -6.69 2.87 -11.62
N TYR A 257 -5.63 2.06 -11.53
CA TYR A 257 -4.60 2.17 -10.50
C TYR A 257 -3.84 3.50 -10.56
N ILE A 258 -3.41 3.90 -11.76
CA ILE A 258 -2.72 5.19 -11.97
C ILE A 258 -3.67 6.34 -11.65
N ALA A 259 -4.90 6.31 -12.15
CA ALA A 259 -5.89 7.35 -11.90
C ALA A 259 -6.18 7.51 -10.40
N TRP A 260 -6.40 6.41 -9.68
CA TRP A 260 -6.62 6.46 -8.23
C TRP A 260 -5.39 6.95 -7.48
N THR A 261 -4.19 6.53 -7.87
CA THR A 261 -2.93 7.05 -7.31
C THR A 261 -2.82 8.57 -7.46
N LEU A 262 -3.14 9.10 -8.64
CA LEU A 262 -3.12 10.54 -8.88
C LEU A 262 -4.13 11.27 -8.00
N VAL A 263 -5.32 10.70 -7.80
CA VAL A 263 -6.30 11.23 -6.83
C VAL A 263 -5.74 11.22 -5.41
N VAL A 264 -5.09 10.14 -4.99
CA VAL A 264 -4.46 10.03 -3.66
C VAL A 264 -3.38 11.10 -3.46
N ILE A 265 -2.56 11.36 -4.47
CA ILE A 265 -1.44 12.31 -4.38
C ILE A 265 -1.91 13.75 -4.51
N LEU A 266 -2.84 14.05 -5.42
CA LEU A 266 -3.22 15.42 -5.76
C LEU A 266 -4.44 15.90 -4.98
N VAL A 267 -5.42 15.03 -4.74
CA VAL A 267 -6.72 15.41 -4.17
C VAL A 267 -6.73 15.25 -2.65
N LEU A 268 -6.19 14.15 -2.10
CA LEU A 268 -6.26 13.92 -0.66
C LEU A 268 -5.58 15.02 0.18
N PRO A 269 -4.40 15.57 -0.16
CA PRO A 269 -3.81 16.65 0.62
C PRO A 269 -4.68 17.91 0.70
N TRP A 270 -5.49 18.16 -0.33
CA TRP A 270 -6.42 19.29 -0.38
C TRP A 270 -7.71 19.02 0.41
N VAL A 271 -8.25 17.81 0.30
CA VAL A 271 -9.46 17.38 1.03
C VAL A 271 -9.18 17.27 2.52
N PHE A 272 -8.02 16.74 2.87
CA PHE A 272 -7.52 16.56 4.22
C PHE A 272 -6.41 17.57 4.47
N ARG A 273 -6.77 18.86 4.58
CA ARG A 273 -5.82 19.95 4.84
C ARG A 273 -4.94 19.60 6.04
N VAL A 274 -3.68 19.26 5.79
CA VAL A 274 -2.67 19.11 6.85
C VAL A 274 -2.03 20.49 7.01
N ASP A 275 -2.35 21.20 8.09
CA ASP A 275 -1.70 22.48 8.44
C ASP A 275 -0.25 22.22 8.88
N LEU A 276 0.64 21.98 7.92
CA LEU A 276 2.06 21.68 8.16
C LEU A 276 2.80 22.81 8.88
N THR A 277 2.38 24.06 8.66
CA THR A 277 2.94 25.26 9.31
C THR A 277 2.65 25.32 10.82
N ALA A 278 1.62 24.60 11.30
CA ALA A 278 1.30 24.54 12.72
C ALA A 278 2.21 23.56 13.50
N VAL A 279 3.04 22.78 12.80
CA VAL A 279 3.76 21.63 13.34
C VAL A 279 5.27 21.84 13.41
N GLU A 280 5.82 22.78 12.63
CA GLU A 280 7.26 23.08 12.56
C GLU A 280 7.90 23.47 13.91
N GLY A 281 7.10 23.91 14.89
CA GLY A 281 7.56 24.27 16.25
C GLY A 281 7.31 23.23 17.34
N LEU A 282 6.71 22.08 17.03
CA LEU A 282 6.34 21.07 18.04
C LEU A 282 7.47 20.07 18.31
N PRO A 283 7.52 19.41 19.49
CA PRO A 283 8.46 18.33 19.77
C PRO A 283 8.36 17.17 18.76
N VAL A 284 9.48 16.52 18.42
CA VAL A 284 9.56 15.50 17.35
C VAL A 284 8.53 14.36 17.52
N ASN A 285 8.30 13.91 18.75
CA ASN A 285 7.29 12.89 19.05
C ASN A 285 5.86 13.37 18.80
N VAL A 286 5.58 14.65 19.02
CA VAL A 286 4.29 15.28 18.71
C VAL A 286 4.16 15.50 17.20
N GLN A 287 5.24 15.90 16.52
CA GLN A 287 5.26 15.99 15.06
C GLN A 287 4.90 14.63 14.43
N GLN A 288 5.52 13.53 14.87
CA GLN A 288 5.17 12.18 14.41
C GLN A 288 3.70 11.85 14.62
N LEU A 289 3.12 12.20 15.79
CA LEU A 289 1.69 12.01 16.06
C LEU A 289 0.80 12.83 15.11
N VAL A 290 1.22 14.05 14.75
CA VAL A 290 0.48 14.91 13.80
C VAL A 290 0.59 14.37 12.36
N TYR A 291 1.77 13.89 11.96
CA TYR A 291 1.97 13.29 10.64
C TYR A 291 1.22 11.96 10.48
N GLU A 292 1.07 11.18 11.55
CA GLU A 292 0.36 9.91 11.52
C GLU A 292 -1.17 10.05 11.64
N GLN A 293 -1.68 11.15 12.21
CA GLN A 293 -3.11 11.33 12.49
C GLN A 293 -3.65 12.69 12.06
N ASN A 294 -4.59 12.66 11.11
CA ASN A 294 -5.39 13.82 10.75
C ASN A 294 -6.67 13.97 11.62
N GLN A 295 -6.54 13.69 12.92
CA GLN A 295 -7.62 13.72 13.92
C GLN A 295 -7.35 14.81 14.96
N PRO A 296 -8.32 15.23 15.79
CA PRO A 296 -8.02 16.01 16.99
C PRO A 296 -7.04 15.22 17.86
N ILE A 297 -5.80 15.70 17.97
CA ILE A 297 -4.76 15.01 18.74
C ILE A 297 -4.97 15.37 20.20
N LEU A 298 -5.51 14.41 20.95
CA LEU A 298 -5.75 14.56 22.37
C LEU A 298 -4.52 14.08 23.13
N LEU A 299 -3.89 14.99 23.86
CA LEU A 299 -2.65 14.73 24.59
C LEU A 299 -2.94 14.65 26.09
N LYS A 300 -2.32 13.67 26.73
CA LYS A 300 -2.33 13.51 28.19
C LYS A 300 -0.95 13.09 28.66
N CYS A 301 -0.50 13.61 29.81
CA CYS A 301 0.65 13.04 30.50
C CYS A 301 0.19 12.02 31.55
N ARG A 302 0.95 10.94 31.75
CA ARG A 302 0.63 9.87 32.71
C ARG A 302 0.47 10.35 34.16
N ILE A 303 1.18 11.42 34.54
CA ILE A 303 1.28 11.89 35.93
C ILE A 303 0.19 12.92 36.26
N ARG A 304 -0.57 13.41 35.27
CA ARG A 304 -1.57 14.46 35.46
C ARG A 304 -2.93 14.06 34.90
N PRO A 305 -4.04 14.50 35.54
CA PRO A 305 -5.38 14.09 35.12
C PRO A 305 -5.88 14.81 33.86
N HIS A 306 -5.34 15.98 33.54
CA HIS A 306 -5.87 16.88 32.52
C HIS A 306 -5.61 16.40 31.08
N ILE A 307 -6.59 16.63 30.21
CA ILE A 307 -6.55 16.30 28.78
C ILE A 307 -6.47 17.61 27.99
N TYR A 308 -5.63 17.61 26.97
CA TYR A 308 -5.43 18.77 26.11
C TYR A 308 -5.73 18.39 24.66
N LEU A 309 -6.41 19.27 23.93
CA LEU A 309 -6.53 19.19 22.47
C LEU A 309 -5.36 19.96 21.84
N LEU A 310 -4.59 19.32 20.98
CA LEU A 310 -3.62 20.00 20.13
C LEU A 310 -4.33 20.55 18.90
N GLU A 311 -4.32 21.87 18.74
CA GLU A 311 -4.95 22.59 17.64
C GLU A 311 -4.08 23.79 17.23
N LYS A 312 -3.75 23.91 15.94
CA LYS A 312 -2.92 25.00 15.39
C LYS A 312 -1.61 25.24 16.16
N GLY A 313 -0.94 24.17 16.58
CA GLY A 313 0.34 24.23 17.31
C GLY A 313 0.21 24.61 18.79
N GLN A 314 -1.01 24.76 19.32
CA GLN A 314 -1.27 25.08 20.72
C GLN A 314 -1.99 23.93 21.42
N LYS A 315 -1.71 23.72 22.71
CA LYS A 315 -2.46 22.81 23.56
C LYS A 315 -3.60 23.57 24.24
N ARG A 316 -4.83 23.10 24.04
CA ARG A 316 -6.04 23.68 24.61
C ARG A 316 -6.57 22.76 25.70
N TRP A 317 -6.58 23.21 26.94
CA TRP A 317 -7.09 22.41 28.05
C TRP A 317 -8.58 22.13 27.92
N ILE A 318 -8.99 20.87 28.08
CA ILE A 318 -10.40 20.48 28.16
C ILE A 318 -10.80 20.43 29.64
N MET A 319 -11.77 21.27 30.02
CA MET A 319 -12.05 21.53 31.44
C MET A 319 -12.46 20.28 32.22
N ASP A 320 -13.29 19.43 31.62
CA ASP A 320 -13.90 18.27 32.27
C ASP A 320 -14.29 17.17 31.26
N ILE A 321 -14.64 16.00 31.80
CA ILE A 321 -15.08 14.84 31.02
C ILE A 321 -16.41 15.10 30.29
N PRO A 322 -17.43 15.74 30.90
CA PRO A 322 -18.65 16.11 30.18
C PRO A 322 -18.40 16.96 28.93
N THR A 323 -17.44 17.90 28.96
CA THR A 323 -17.05 18.70 27.81
C THR A 323 -16.33 17.85 26.77
N PHE A 324 -15.46 16.94 27.20
CA PHE A 324 -14.79 15.98 26.34
C PHE A 324 -15.79 15.13 25.54
N GLU A 325 -16.78 14.54 26.23
CA GLU A 325 -17.80 13.67 25.61
C GLU A 325 -18.76 14.47 24.72
N ARG A 326 -19.19 15.67 25.15
CA ARG A 326 -20.09 16.54 24.36
C ARG A 326 -19.46 17.02 23.06
N ARG A 327 -18.13 17.15 23.02
CA ARG A 327 -17.37 17.46 21.78
C ARG A 327 -17.19 16.24 20.87
N GLY A 328 -17.68 15.07 21.28
CA GLY A 328 -17.59 13.83 20.53
C GLY A 328 -16.18 13.22 20.52
N TYR A 329 -15.34 13.57 21.50
CA TYR A 329 -14.03 12.96 21.66
C TYR A 329 -14.15 11.58 22.31
N ARG A 330 -13.29 10.64 21.89
CA ARG A 330 -13.25 9.29 22.45
C ARG A 330 -11.97 9.06 23.23
N TRP A 331 -12.04 8.30 24.31
CA TRP A 331 -10.86 7.94 25.12
C TRP A 331 -9.79 7.19 24.31
N SER A 332 -10.20 6.45 23.28
CA SER A 332 -9.29 5.80 22.30
C SER A 332 -8.39 6.78 21.55
N ASP A 333 -8.74 8.05 21.51
CA ASP A 333 -8.04 9.10 20.76
C ASP A 333 -7.01 9.81 21.64
N VAL A 334 -7.05 9.58 22.97
CA VAL A 334 -6.09 10.15 23.91
C VAL A 334 -4.75 9.45 23.77
N ARG A 335 -3.69 10.22 23.54
CA ARG A 335 -2.30 9.77 23.43
C ARG A 335 -1.51 10.22 24.64
N PHE A 336 -0.75 9.28 25.18
CA PHE A 336 0.15 9.54 26.28
C PHE A 336 1.50 10.00 25.75
N ILE A 337 1.89 11.22 26.12
CA ILE A 337 3.22 11.77 25.82
C ILE A 337 3.96 12.09 27.13
N PRO A 338 5.30 12.16 27.10
CA PRO A 338 6.07 12.64 28.24
C PRO A 338 5.61 14.03 28.70
N CYS A 339 5.56 14.26 30.01
CA CYS A 339 5.14 15.55 30.58
C CYS A 339 5.99 16.72 30.08
N ASN A 340 7.29 16.51 29.84
CA ASN A 340 8.19 17.54 29.33
C ASN A 340 7.77 18.01 27.92
N ASP A 341 7.40 17.06 27.05
CA ASP A 341 6.94 17.38 25.69
C ASP A 341 5.57 18.04 25.71
N LEU A 342 4.68 17.63 26.62
CA LEU A 342 3.40 18.31 26.80
C LEU A 342 3.59 19.75 27.32
N ARG A 343 4.60 20.00 28.16
CA ARG A 343 4.88 21.33 28.72
C ARG A 343 5.46 22.28 27.67
N SER A 344 6.28 21.79 26.75
CA SER A 344 6.94 22.62 25.72
C SER A 344 5.99 23.13 24.62
N ILE A 345 4.80 22.54 24.47
CA ILE A 345 3.78 23.03 23.53
C ILE A 345 3.14 24.32 24.09
N PRO A 346 2.99 25.41 23.31
CA PRO A 346 2.33 26.64 23.76
C PRO A 346 0.88 26.42 24.23
N ASP A 347 0.46 27.10 25.30
CA ASP A 347 -0.93 27.09 25.77
C ASP A 347 -1.84 27.92 24.85
N GLY A 348 -2.97 27.33 24.46
CA GLY A 348 -4.06 28.00 23.75
C GLY A 348 -5.28 28.23 24.66
N PRO A 349 -6.34 28.88 24.15
CA PRO A 349 -7.56 29.11 24.91
C PRO A 349 -8.19 27.78 25.35
N PRO A 350 -8.71 27.67 26.58
CA PRO A 350 -9.30 26.43 27.07
C PRO A 350 -10.60 26.08 26.33
N ILE A 351 -11.12 24.90 26.61
CA ILE A 351 -12.37 24.37 26.06
C ILE A 351 -13.28 24.02 27.23
N PRO A 352 -14.39 24.75 27.41
CA PRO A 352 -14.82 25.96 26.70
C PRO A 352 -13.96 27.21 27.03
N PRO A 353 -14.01 28.30 26.23
CA PRO A 353 -13.11 29.46 26.36
C PRO A 353 -13.22 30.21 27.71
N ASP A 354 -14.33 30.04 28.41
CA ASP A 354 -14.66 30.64 29.71
C ASP A 354 -14.22 29.77 30.90
N ALA A 355 -13.56 28.62 30.67
CA ALA A 355 -13.15 27.69 31.72
C ALA A 355 -12.03 28.19 32.66
N GLY A 356 -11.52 29.41 32.46
CA GLY A 356 -10.42 29.97 33.24
C GLY A 356 -9.03 29.54 32.75
N PRO A 357 -7.95 29.90 33.47
CA PRO A 357 -6.59 29.61 33.03
C PRO A 357 -6.32 28.09 33.00
N PRO A 358 -5.55 27.59 32.01
CA PRO A 358 -5.19 26.19 31.96
C PRO A 358 -4.40 25.78 33.22
N PRO A 359 -4.62 24.58 33.76
CA PRO A 359 -3.91 24.09 34.93
C PRO A 359 -2.42 24.00 34.61
N ARG A 360 -1.59 24.56 35.48
CA ARG A 360 -0.13 24.55 35.30
C ARG A 360 0.36 23.10 35.23
N LEU A 361 1.13 22.77 34.18
CA LEU A 361 1.70 21.45 33.91
C LEU A 361 2.93 21.16 34.76
#